data_AF-A0A951G370-F1
#
_entry.id   AF-A0A951G370-F1
#
_cell.length_a   1.000
_cell.length_b   1.000
_cell.length_c   1.000
_cell.angle_alpha   90.00
_cell.angle_beta   90.00
_cell.angle_gamma   90.00
#
_symmetry.space_group_name_H-M   'P 1'
#
loop_
_entity.id
_entity.type
_entity.pdbx_description
1 polymer ?
#
loop_
_entity_poly.entity_id
_entity_poly.type
_entity_poly.pdbx_seq_one_letter_code
_entity_poly.pdbx_strand_id
1 'polypeptide(L)' 'ARQHDMSYSQFMHGLQLAGVELDRKILADIAVRDADTFRRFADRAREALAAG' A
#
# COMPACT_ATOMS: atom_id res chain seq x y z
N ALA A 1 7.88 -15.72 11.74
CA ALA A 1 8.14 -14.79 10.63
C ALA A 1 6.95 -13.83 10.42
N ARG A 2 6.53 -13.06 11.43
CA ARG A 2 5.31 -12.21 11.36
C ARG A 2 5.49 -10.89 12.11
N GLN A 3 6.61 -10.20 11.91
CA GLN A 3 6.90 -8.99 12.70
C GLN A 3 7.37 -7.79 11.90
N HIS A 4 7.32 -7.86 10.57
CA HIS A 4 7.71 -6.73 9.76
C HIS A 4 6.50 -6.23 9.01
N ASP A 5 6.23 -4.95 9.23
CA ASP A 5 5.41 -4.08 8.42
C ASP A 5 5.35 -4.55 6.97
N MET A 6 4.13 -4.61 6.47
CA MET A 6 3.75 -4.98 5.11
C MET A 6 4.89 -4.83 4.10
N SER A 7 5.38 -5.96 3.57
CA SER A 7 6.37 -5.94 2.49
C SER A 7 5.79 -5.24 1.27
N TYR A 8 6.65 -4.66 0.43
CA TYR A 8 6.22 -4.00 -0.81
C TYR A 8 5.30 -4.89 -1.67
N SER A 9 5.60 -6.19 -1.79
CA SER A 9 4.75 -7.13 -2.53
C SER A 9 3.36 -7.29 -1.90
N GLN A 10 3.26 -7.35 -0.56
CA GLN A 10 1.97 -7.38 0.12
C GLN A 10 1.21 -6.06 -0.08
N PHE A 11 1.89 -4.93 0.02
CA PHE A 11 1.29 -3.62 -0.25
C PHE A 11 0.71 -3.53 -1.66
N MET A 12 1.50 -3.90 -2.67
CA MET A 12 1.04 -3.89 -4.06
C MET A 12 -0.12 -4.87 -4.28
N HIS A 13 -0.07 -6.04 -3.65
CA HIS A 13 -1.17 -7.01 -3.70
C HIS A 13 -2.44 -6.44 -3.04
N GLY A 14 -2.32 -5.78 -1.89
CA GLY A 14 -3.44 -5.13 -1.22
C GLY A 14 -4.05 -3.99 -2.03
N LEU A 15 -3.23 -3.17 -2.69
CA LEU A 15 -3.74 -2.15 -3.61
C LEU A 15 -4.50 -2.77 -4.79
N GLN A 16 -4.00 -3.88 -5.34
CA GLN A 16 -4.68 -4.60 -6.40
C GLN A 16 -6.04 -5.15 -5.94
N LEU A 17 -6.10 -5.75 -4.74
CA LEU A 17 -7.35 -6.22 -4.13
C LEU A 17 -8.32 -5.08 -3.83
N ALA A 18 -7.81 -3.91 -3.45
CA ALA A 18 -8.58 -2.70 -3.24
C ALA A 18 -9.07 -2.04 -4.56
N GLY A 19 -8.65 -2.56 -5.72
CA GLY A 19 -8.97 -1.97 -7.04
C GLY A 19 -8.26 -0.64 -7.30
N VAL A 20 -7.15 -0.38 -6.61
CA VAL A 20 -6.36 0.85 -6.75
C VAL A 20 -5.27 0.64 -7.78
N GLU A 21 -5.50 1.11 -9.01
CA GLU A 21 -4.46 1.22 -10.03
C GLU A 21 -3.68 2.54 -9.86
N LEU A 22 -2.51 2.46 -9.25
CA LEU A 22 -1.59 3.58 -9.08
C LEU A 22 -0.22 3.26 -9.70
N ASP A 23 0.38 4.23 -10.39
CA ASP A 23 1.74 4.07 -10.90
C ASP A 23 2.74 4.00 -9.74
N ARG A 24 3.59 2.97 -9.76
CA ARG A 24 4.65 2.73 -8.78
C ARG A 24 5.59 3.92 -8.63
N LYS A 25 5.83 4.69 -9.70
CA LYS A 25 6.67 5.90 -9.67
C LYS A 25 6.00 7.02 -8.88
N ILE A 26 4.71 7.23 -9.10
CA ILE A 26 3.93 8.24 -8.37
C ILE A 26 3.82 7.84 -6.90
N LEU A 27 3.57 6.56 -6.62
CA LEU A 27 3.55 6.03 -5.26
C LEU A 27 4.86 6.31 -4.51
N ALA A 28 6.01 6.09 -5.16
CA ALA A 28 7.32 6.35 -4.56
C ALA A 28 7.54 7.86 -4.30
N ASP A 29 7.11 8.73 -5.22
CA ASP A 29 7.17 10.18 -5.03
C ASP A 29 6.28 10.63 -3.87
N ILE A 30 5.06 10.09 -3.77
CA ILE A 30 4.13 10.32 -2.66
C ILE A 30 4.73 9.82 -1.34
N ALA A 31 5.33 8.62 -1.31
CA ALA A 31 5.95 8.09 -0.10
C ALA A 31 7.04 9.02 0.47
N VAL A 32 7.74 9.74 -0.40
CA VAL A 32 8.82 10.67 -0.02
C VAL A 32 8.28 12.07 0.30
N ARG A 33 7.30 12.56 -0.46
CA ARG A 33 6.82 13.95 -0.38
C ARG A 33 5.59 14.14 0.50
N ASP A 34 4.77 13.11 0.63
CA ASP A 34 3.49 13.13 1.33
C ASP A 34 3.22 11.78 2.03
N ALA A 35 3.82 11.65 3.21
CA ALA A 35 3.70 10.48 4.06
C ALA A 35 2.25 10.22 4.53
N ASP A 36 1.41 11.25 4.66
CA ASP A 36 0.02 11.10 5.06
C ASP A 36 -0.82 10.46 3.96
N THR A 37 -0.62 10.90 2.71
CA THR A 37 -1.26 10.27 1.55
C THR A 37 -0.77 8.84 1.37
N PHE A 38 0.54 8.57 1.52
CA PHE A 38 1.07 7.21 1.48
C PHE A 38 0.46 6.31 2.57
N ARG A 39 0.30 6.82 3.79
CA ARG A 39 -0.33 6.08 4.89
C ARG A 39 -1.75 5.66 4.55
N ARG A 40 -2.56 6.53 3.91
CA ARG A 40 -3.92 6.18 3.47
C ARG A 40 -3.92 5.05 2.46
N PHE A 41 -2.98 5.02 1.52
CA PHE A 41 -2.83 3.89 0.59
C PHE A 41 -2.43 2.61 1.32
N ALA A 42 -1.54 2.70 2.32
CA ALA A 42 -1.11 1.55 3.12
C ALA A 42 -2.25 0.98 3.97
N ASP A 43 -3.08 1.84 4.55
CA ASP A 43 -4.26 1.42 5.30
C ASP A 43 -5.27 0.74 4.38
N ARG A 44 -5.53 1.31 3.19
CA ARG A 44 -6.41 0.67 2.19
C ARG A 44 -5.90 -0.67 1.70
N ALA A 45 -4.60 -0.77 1.42
CA ALA A 45 -3.98 -2.04 1.05
C ALA A 45 -4.11 -3.07 2.19
N ARG A 46 -3.95 -2.63 3.45
CA ARG A 46 -4.06 -3.49 4.63
C ARG A 46 -5.49 -3.98 4.87
N GLU A 47 -6.47 -3.10 4.73
CA GLU A 47 -7.89 -3.44 4.80
C GLU A 47 -8.26 -4.49 3.75
N ALA A 48 -7.84 -4.29 2.50
CA ALA A 48 -8.13 -5.22 1.41
C ALA A 48 -7.46 -6.59 1.60
N LEU A 49 -6.22 -6.63 2.09
CA LEU A 49 -5.54 -7.88 2.43
C LEU A 49 -6.17 -8.62 3.62
N ALA A 50 -6.80 -7.89 4.54
CA ALA A 50 -7.49 -8.49 5.68
C ALA A 50 -8.90 -8.98 5.31
N ALA A 51 -9.48 -8.42 4.25
CA ALA A 51 -10.81 -8.76 3.77
C ALA A 51 -10.84 -9.93 2.76
N GLY A 52 -9.71 -10.24 2.12
CA GLY A 52 -9.53 -11.38 1.20
C GLY A 52 -8.88 -12.58 1.87
#